data_AF-A0A7C4AEB0-F1
#
_entry.id   AF-A0A7C4AEB0-F1
#
_cell.length_a   1.000
_cell.length_b   1.000
_cell.length_c   1.000
_cell.angle_alpha   90.00
_cell.angle_beta   90.00
_cell.angle_gamma   90.00
#
_symmetry.space_group_name_H-M   'P 1'
#
loop_
_entity.id
_entity.type
_entity.pdbx_description
1 polymer ?
#
loop_
_entity_poly.entity_id
_entity_poly.type
_entity_poly.pdbx_seq_one_letter_code
_entity_poly.pdbx_strand_id
1 'polypeptide(L)'
;MELISGVALILLTLTGYSAGAALGARGKLPVPGLLDLLVVVLLWVGAVSTRAALGRWPAIGVWVLTGLIIGLILARARVAQYPKADSNSPAANLWQAWKAFARRMGNYQGRVLMAFLYFTVVLPFGAAATVLGDPLGIKRKRSASNWQPKQMLSRPSIEEAGRQY
;
A
#
# COMPACT_ATOMS: atom_id res chain seq x y z
N MET A 1 0.99 28.78 6.01
CA MET A 1 0.53 28.16 7.27
C MET A 1 -0.59 27.13 7.04
N GLU A 2 -1.67 27.48 6.33
CA GLU A 2 -2.84 26.60 6.12
C GLU A 2 -2.50 25.23 5.51
N LEU A 3 -1.68 25.23 4.45
CA LEU A 3 -1.28 24.01 3.74
C LEU A 3 -0.48 23.06 4.64
N ILE A 4 0.45 23.59 5.45
CA ILE A 4 1.27 22.82 6.39
C ILE A 4 0.40 22.13 7.43
N SER A 5 -0.57 22.84 8.01
CA SER A 5 -1.50 22.23 8.97
C SER A 5 -2.45 21.21 8.35
N GLY A 6 -2.83 21.38 7.07
CA GLY A 6 -3.62 20.38 6.34
C GLY A 6 -2.83 19.10 6.09
N VAL A 7 -1.57 19.24 5.64
CA VAL A 7 -0.66 18.10 5.46
C VAL A 7 -0.38 17.41 6.80
N ALA A 8 -0.12 18.18 7.86
CA ALA A 8 0.08 17.64 9.20
C ALA A 8 -1.14 16.84 9.68
N LEU A 9 -2.36 17.34 9.46
CA LEU A 9 -3.59 16.63 9.79
C LEU A 9 -3.67 15.27 9.06
N ILE A 10 -3.43 15.25 7.75
CA ILE A 10 -3.45 14.00 6.95
C ILE A 10 -2.40 13.00 7.45
N LEU A 11 -1.17 13.45 7.70
CA LEU A 11 -0.09 12.59 8.14
C LEU A 11 -0.28 12.09 9.58
N LEU A 12 -0.76 12.95 10.48
CA LEU A 12 -0.99 12.57 11.88
C LEU A 12 -2.19 11.64 12.02
N THR A 13 -3.25 11.84 11.23
CA THR A 13 -4.39 10.91 11.21
C THR A 13 -3.98 9.52 10.70
N LEU A 14 -3.15 9.46 9.66
CA LEU A 14 -2.55 8.20 9.20
C LEU A 14 -1.67 7.55 10.28
N THR A 15 -0.86 8.36 10.98
CA THR A 15 -0.04 7.88 12.10
C THR A 15 -0.92 7.30 13.21
N GLY A 16 -2.01 7.98 13.58
CA GLY A 16 -2.99 7.51 14.56
C GLY A 16 -3.59 6.17 14.16
N TYR A 17 -4.07 6.05 12.92
CA TYR A 17 -4.61 4.82 12.37
C TYR A 17 -3.60 3.66 12.39
N SER A 18 -2.37 3.93 11.95
CA SER A 18 -1.28 2.94 11.88
C SER A 18 -0.84 2.48 13.27
N ALA A 19 -0.79 3.40 14.25
CA ALA A 19 -0.55 3.08 15.65
C ALA A 19 -1.65 2.20 16.22
N GLY A 20 -2.93 2.54 15.98
CA GLY A 20 -4.08 1.73 16.33
C GLY A 20 -3.98 0.31 15.80
N ALA A 21 -3.70 0.16 14.50
CA ALA A 21 -3.56 -1.15 13.85
C ALA A 21 -2.41 -1.97 14.45
N ALA A 22 -1.25 -1.34 14.72
CA ALA A 22 -0.10 -1.99 15.34
C ALA A 22 -0.39 -2.47 16.78
N LEU A 23 -1.18 -1.72 17.55
CA LEU A 23 -1.64 -2.11 18.88
C LEU A 23 -2.65 -3.27 18.79
N GLY A 24 -3.65 -3.16 17.90
CA GLY A 24 -4.72 -4.15 17.72
C GLY A 24 -4.23 -5.53 17.28
N ALA A 25 -3.09 -5.58 16.57
CA ALA A 25 -2.49 -6.82 16.06
C ALA A 25 -1.89 -7.74 17.13
N ARG A 26 -1.83 -7.34 18.42
CA ARG A 26 -1.34 -8.16 19.56
C ARG A 26 -0.07 -8.99 19.27
N GLY A 27 0.97 -8.33 18.76
CA GLY A 27 2.27 -8.96 18.53
C GLY A 27 2.38 -9.72 17.20
N LYS A 28 1.32 -9.78 16.39
CA LYS A 28 1.39 -10.21 14.99
C LYS A 28 1.81 -9.06 14.08
N LEU A 29 2.09 -9.37 12.82
CA LEU A 29 2.43 -8.39 11.78
C LEU A 29 1.15 -7.91 11.09
N PRO A 30 0.66 -6.69 11.38
CA PRO A 30 -0.51 -6.17 10.68
C PRO A 30 -0.17 -5.90 9.21
N VAL A 31 -1.10 -6.24 8.33
CA VAL A 31 -1.01 -5.95 6.90
C VAL A 31 -2.26 -5.15 6.50
N PRO A 32 -2.12 -3.98 5.87
CA PRO A 32 -3.28 -3.20 5.42
C PRO A 32 -3.97 -3.94 4.27
N GLY A 33 -5.28 -4.11 4.37
CA GLY A 33 -6.14 -4.60 3.28
C GLY A 33 -6.84 -3.47 2.54
N LEU A 34 -7.68 -3.81 1.56
CA LEU A 34 -8.46 -2.83 0.78
C LEU A 34 -9.37 -1.98 1.68
N LEU A 35 -10.03 -2.60 2.66
CA LEU A 35 -10.88 -1.87 3.63
C LEU A 35 -10.09 -0.83 4.43
N ASP A 36 -8.84 -1.11 4.78
CA ASP A 36 -7.99 -0.14 5.49
C ASP A 36 -7.71 1.08 4.64
N LEU A 37 -7.44 0.88 3.35
CA LEU A 37 -7.21 1.99 2.41
C LEU A 37 -8.45 2.86 2.27
N LEU A 38 -9.63 2.24 2.11
CA LEU A 38 -10.90 2.97 2.05
C LEU A 38 -11.16 3.76 3.32
N VAL A 39 -10.98 3.14 4.49
CA VAL A 39 -11.16 3.80 5.78
C VAL A 39 -10.19 4.97 5.95
N VAL A 40 -8.91 4.81 5.59
CA VAL A 40 -7.93 5.91 5.66
C VAL A 40 -8.35 7.08 4.77
N VAL A 41 -8.84 6.83 3.55
CA VAL A 41 -9.37 7.91 2.68
C VAL A 41 -10.57 8.59 3.32
N LEU A 42 -11.52 7.82 3.86
CA LEU A 42 -12.69 8.38 4.55
C LEU A 42 -12.29 9.21 5.77
N LEU A 43 -11.28 8.78 6.54
CA LEU A 43 -10.73 9.53 7.65
C LEU A 43 -10.08 10.83 7.18
N TRP A 44 -9.34 10.84 6.07
CA TRP A 44 -8.77 12.06 5.52
C TRP A 44 -9.84 13.04 5.03
N VAL A 45 -10.85 12.55 4.31
CA VAL A 45 -11.98 13.38 3.85
C VAL A 45 -12.73 13.96 5.04
N GLY A 46 -13.03 13.15 6.05
CA GLY A 46 -13.66 13.59 7.30
C GLY A 46 -12.81 14.62 8.04
N ALA A 47 -11.51 14.38 8.15
CA ALA A 47 -10.58 15.29 8.81
C ALA A 47 -10.52 16.65 8.11
N VAL A 48 -10.38 16.67 6.79
CA VAL A 48 -10.30 17.91 6.00
C VAL A 48 -11.64 18.67 6.02
N SER A 49 -12.76 17.98 5.88
CA SER A 49 -14.10 18.62 5.86
C SER A 49 -14.49 19.22 7.20
N THR A 50 -14.19 18.55 8.31
CA THR A 50 -14.54 19.02 9.67
C THR A 50 -13.51 19.99 10.26
N ARG A 51 -12.35 20.15 9.62
CA ARG A 51 -11.26 21.05 10.06
C ARG A 51 -11.73 22.50 10.23
N ALA A 52 -12.58 22.98 9.33
CA ALA A 52 -13.10 24.36 9.38
C ALA A 52 -13.97 24.60 10.63
N ALA A 53 -14.68 23.58 11.09
CA ALA A 53 -15.58 23.66 12.25
C ALA A 53 -14.86 23.45 13.59
N LEU A 54 -13.91 22.50 13.66
CA LEU A 54 -13.20 22.16 14.91
C LEU A 54 -11.99 23.05 15.20
N GLY A 55 -11.54 23.84 14.23
CA GLY A 55 -10.28 24.59 14.31
C GLY A 55 -9.04 23.71 14.10
N ARG A 56 -7.87 24.35 13.95
CA ARG A 56 -6.65 23.69 13.44
C ARG A 56 -6.12 22.58 14.36
N TRP A 57 -5.97 22.86 15.66
CA TRP A 57 -5.35 21.95 16.62
C TRP A 57 -6.31 20.90 17.20
N PRO A 58 -7.55 21.24 17.58
CA PRO A 58 -8.50 20.25 18.08
C PRO A 58 -8.86 19.20 17.02
N ALA A 59 -8.99 19.61 15.75
CA ALA A 59 -9.23 18.66 14.66
C ALA A 59 -8.14 17.59 14.56
N ILE A 60 -6.87 17.96 14.75
CA ILE A 60 -5.76 17.00 14.75
C ILE A 60 -5.94 15.99 15.88
N GLY A 61 -6.16 16.46 17.11
CA GLY A 61 -6.33 15.58 18.27
C GLY A 61 -7.49 14.60 18.11
N VAL A 62 -8.66 15.11 17.70
CA VAL A 62 -9.86 14.29 17.49
C VAL A 62 -9.61 13.22 16.44
N TRP A 63 -9.13 13.59 15.25
CA TRP A 63 -8.98 12.63 14.15
C TRP A 63 -7.81 11.65 14.34
N VAL A 64 -6.76 12.04 15.08
CA VAL A 64 -5.70 11.11 15.51
C VAL A 64 -6.28 10.02 16.42
N LEU A 65 -7.08 10.42 17.42
CA LEU A 65 -7.73 9.48 18.33
C LEU A 65 -8.76 8.60 17.62
N THR A 66 -9.60 9.19 16.76
CA THR A 66 -10.55 8.44 15.94
C THR A 66 -9.84 7.41 15.05
N GLY A 67 -8.76 7.83 14.38
CA GLY A 67 -7.92 6.93 13.59
C GLY A 67 -7.36 5.78 14.43
N LEU A 68 -6.80 6.09 15.60
CA LEU A 68 -6.26 5.09 16.53
C LEU A 68 -7.30 4.07 16.96
N ILE A 69 -8.50 4.52 17.36
CA ILE A 69 -9.57 3.64 17.81
C ILE A 69 -10.04 2.74 16.67
N ILE A 70 -10.31 3.29 15.49
CA ILE A 70 -10.79 2.51 14.34
C ILE A 70 -9.73 1.52 13.88
N GLY A 71 -8.47 1.96 13.74
CA GLY A 71 -7.35 1.09 13.38
C GLY A 71 -7.18 -0.06 14.37
N LEU A 72 -7.32 0.22 15.67
CA LEU A 72 -7.30 -0.79 16.72
C LEU A 72 -8.44 -1.79 16.57
N ILE A 73 -9.68 -1.34 16.42
CA ILE A 73 -10.86 -2.19 16.30
C ILE A 73 -10.76 -3.10 15.07
N LEU A 74 -10.43 -2.52 13.90
CA LEU A 74 -10.35 -3.27 12.64
C LEU A 74 -9.19 -4.27 12.64
N ALA A 75 -8.05 -3.91 13.20
CA ALA A 75 -6.93 -4.84 13.35
C ALA A 75 -7.24 -5.93 14.38
N ARG A 76 -7.96 -5.60 15.45
CA ARG A 76 -8.39 -6.56 16.47
C ARG A 76 -9.35 -7.59 15.87
N ALA A 77 -10.32 -7.15 15.07
CA ALA A 77 -11.27 -8.01 14.39
C ALA A 77 -10.61 -8.99 13.41
N ARG A 78 -9.49 -8.57 12.79
CA ARG A 78 -8.75 -9.38 11.80
C ARG A 78 -7.48 -10.02 12.34
N VAL A 79 -7.27 -10.01 13.66
CA VAL A 79 -6.01 -10.51 14.26
C VAL A 79 -5.74 -11.98 13.93
N ALA A 80 -6.78 -12.79 13.69
CA ALA A 80 -6.65 -14.19 13.29
C ALA A 80 -5.93 -14.33 11.94
N GLN A 81 -6.18 -13.42 10.99
CA GLN A 81 -5.65 -13.44 9.62
C GLN A 81 -4.21 -12.98 9.52
N TYR A 82 -3.68 -12.28 10.54
CA TYR A 82 -2.32 -11.78 10.48
C TYR A 82 -1.28 -12.89 10.64
N PRO A 83 -0.18 -12.84 9.87
CA PRO A 83 0.94 -13.74 10.04
C PRO A 83 1.59 -13.52 11.42
N LYS A 84 2.12 -14.62 11.98
CA LYS A 84 2.90 -14.55 13.22
C LYS A 84 4.13 -13.68 12.98
N ALA A 85 4.47 -12.83 13.94
CA ALA A 85 5.75 -12.13 13.90
C ALA A 85 6.86 -13.11 14.28
N ASP A 86 8.02 -13.00 13.62
CA ASP A 86 9.20 -13.78 13.98
C ASP A 86 9.59 -13.50 15.43
N SER A 87 9.42 -14.51 16.30
CA SER A 87 9.62 -14.39 17.73
C SER A 87 11.08 -14.69 18.11
N ASN A 88 11.99 -13.77 17.80
CA ASN A 88 13.33 -13.84 18.38
C ASN A 88 13.38 -12.91 19.60
N SER A 89 13.21 -13.56 20.76
CA SER A 89 13.36 -13.05 22.14
C SER A 89 12.20 -12.24 22.73
N PRO A 90 11.76 -12.55 23.97
CA PRO A 90 10.90 -11.67 24.75
C PRO A 90 11.55 -10.29 24.86
N ALA A 91 10.75 -9.23 24.71
CA ALA A 91 11.24 -7.87 24.94
C ALA A 91 11.54 -7.70 26.44
N ALA A 92 12.78 -7.97 26.84
CA ALA A 92 13.22 -7.92 28.24
C ALA A 92 13.21 -6.50 28.82
N ASN A 93 13.09 -5.45 27.99
CA ASN A 93 13.00 -4.06 28.44
C ASN A 93 12.07 -3.21 27.55
N LEU A 94 11.65 -2.06 28.11
CA LEU A 94 10.74 -1.10 27.47
C LEU A 94 11.28 -0.59 26.11
N TRP A 95 12.59 -0.44 25.98
CA TRP A 95 13.22 -0.01 24.73
C TRP A 95 13.04 -1.00 23.59
N GLN A 96 13.20 -2.30 23.85
CA GLN A 96 12.96 -3.34 22.85
C GLN A 96 11.48 -3.43 22.48
N ALA A 97 10.58 -3.28 23.45
CA ALA A 97 9.14 -3.22 23.20
C ALA A 97 8.76 -2.02 22.31
N TRP A 98 9.33 -0.83 22.60
CA TRP A 98 9.14 0.37 21.78
C TRP A 98 9.64 0.17 20.35
N LYS A 99 10.86 -0.35 20.16
CA LYS A 99 11.38 -0.64 18.81
C LYS A 99 10.52 -1.64 18.05
N ALA A 100 10.06 -2.70 18.71
CA ALA A 100 9.17 -3.69 18.10
C ALA A 100 7.80 -3.09 17.72
N PHE A 101 7.27 -2.17 18.52
CA PHE A 101 6.07 -1.41 18.19
C PHE A 101 6.32 -0.47 17.00
N ALA A 102 7.36 0.37 17.05
CA ALA A 102 7.71 1.32 16.01
C ALA A 102 7.95 0.62 14.66
N ARG A 103 8.61 -0.54 14.65
CA ARG A 103 8.82 -1.34 13.43
C ARG A 103 7.50 -1.84 12.84
N ARG A 104 6.55 -2.32 13.66
CA ARG A 104 5.24 -2.79 13.20
C ARG A 104 4.40 -1.64 12.65
N MET A 105 4.31 -0.54 13.39
CA MET A 105 3.57 0.66 13.00
C MET A 105 4.16 1.28 11.72
N GLY A 106 5.48 1.42 11.65
CA GLY A 106 6.18 1.96 10.47
C GLY A 106 6.04 1.08 9.22
N ASN A 107 6.13 -0.25 9.35
CA ASN A 107 5.89 -1.16 8.22
C ASN A 107 4.44 -1.07 7.72
N TYR A 108 3.47 -0.99 8.64
CA TYR A 108 2.07 -0.80 8.27
C TYR A 108 1.86 0.52 7.53
N GLN A 109 2.35 1.63 8.09
CA GLN A 109 2.25 2.96 7.50
C GLN A 109 2.94 3.01 6.12
N GLY A 110 4.13 2.41 6.00
CA GLY A 110 4.86 2.32 4.74
C GLY A 110 4.07 1.57 3.66
N ARG A 111 3.41 0.46 4.02
CA ARG A 111 2.55 -0.30 3.09
C ARG A 111 1.33 0.51 2.64
N VAL A 112 0.71 1.26 3.55
CA VAL A 112 -0.41 2.15 3.20
C VAL A 112 0.04 3.24 2.23
N LEU A 113 1.16 3.91 2.51
CA LEU A 113 1.72 4.94 1.62
C LEU A 113 2.10 4.37 0.25
N MET A 114 2.75 3.20 0.22
CA MET A 114 3.07 2.51 -1.03
C MET A 114 1.82 2.15 -1.81
N ALA A 115 0.77 1.65 -1.15
CA ALA A 115 -0.50 1.37 -1.83
C ALA A 115 -1.06 2.64 -2.48
N PHE A 116 -1.11 3.76 -1.75
CA PHE A 116 -1.58 5.03 -2.32
C PHE A 116 -0.72 5.52 -3.49
N LEU A 117 0.60 5.39 -3.41
CA LEU A 117 1.50 5.70 -4.53
C LEU A 117 1.18 4.84 -5.76
N TYR A 118 0.98 3.55 -5.57
CA TYR A 118 0.66 2.63 -6.66
C TYR A 118 -0.70 2.93 -7.28
N PHE A 119 -1.73 3.18 -6.47
CA PHE A 119 -3.07 3.48 -6.99
C PHE A 119 -3.18 4.87 -7.63
N THR A 120 -2.44 5.86 -7.14
CA THR A 120 -2.54 7.25 -7.61
C THR A 120 -1.61 7.55 -8.77
N VAL A 121 -0.42 6.92 -8.79
CA VAL A 121 0.61 7.19 -9.80
C VAL A 121 0.75 5.99 -10.73
N VAL A 122 1.16 4.82 -10.22
CA VAL A 122 1.54 3.69 -11.09
C VAL A 122 0.36 3.15 -11.90
N LEU A 123 -0.80 2.99 -11.26
CA LEU A 123 -2.01 2.42 -11.88
C LEU A 123 -2.51 3.24 -13.09
N PRO A 124 -2.70 4.57 -13.02
CA PRO A 124 -3.15 5.31 -14.20
C PRO A 124 -2.14 5.26 -15.35
N PHE A 125 -0.83 5.29 -15.09
CA PHE A 125 0.17 5.13 -16.15
C PHE A 125 0.15 3.73 -16.76
N GLY A 126 0.09 2.68 -15.93
CA GLY A 126 0.00 1.30 -16.40
C GLY A 126 -1.29 1.05 -17.19
N ALA A 127 -2.42 1.58 -16.73
CA ALA A 127 -3.70 1.51 -17.42
C ALA A 127 -3.65 2.25 -18.76
N ALA A 128 -3.10 3.47 -18.79
CA ALA A 128 -2.92 4.23 -20.03
C ALA A 128 -2.02 3.48 -21.02
N ALA A 129 -0.86 2.98 -20.58
CA ALA A 129 0.04 2.19 -21.43
C ALA A 129 -0.64 0.92 -21.96
N THR A 130 -1.43 0.23 -21.14
CA THR A 130 -2.15 -0.99 -21.55
C THR A 130 -3.27 -0.69 -22.54
N VAL A 131 -4.06 0.36 -22.29
CA VAL A 131 -5.20 0.73 -23.13
C VAL A 131 -4.72 1.36 -24.44
N LEU A 132 -3.66 2.16 -24.43
CA LEU A 132 -3.18 2.90 -25.60
C LEU A 132 -2.11 2.15 -26.41
N GLY A 133 -1.25 1.35 -25.78
CA GLY A 133 -0.05 0.79 -26.41
C GLY A 133 -0.25 -0.47 -27.26
N ASP A 134 -1.44 -1.07 -27.27
CA ASP A 134 -1.70 -2.42 -27.82
C ASP A 134 -0.52 -3.40 -27.61
N PRO A 135 -0.04 -3.58 -26.35
CA PRO A 135 1.17 -4.36 -26.07
C PRO A 135 1.02 -5.84 -26.48
N LEU A 136 -0.21 -6.32 -26.64
CA LEU A 136 -0.53 -7.67 -27.08
C LEU A 136 -0.86 -7.78 -28.57
N GLY A 137 -0.83 -6.67 -29.33
CA GLY A 137 -1.14 -6.65 -30.77
C GLY A 137 -2.59 -7.05 -31.10
N ILE A 138 -3.51 -7.02 -30.13
CA ILE A 138 -4.90 -7.48 -30.25
C ILE A 138 -5.72 -6.51 -31.11
N LYS A 139 -5.35 -5.23 -31.12
CA LYS A 139 -6.05 -4.18 -31.90
C LYS A 139 -5.62 -4.14 -33.36
N ARG A 140 -4.48 -4.75 -33.71
CA ARG A 140 -4.11 -4.94 -35.13
C ARG A 140 -5.08 -5.93 -35.76
N LYS A 141 -5.61 -5.60 -36.94
CA LYS A 141 -6.54 -6.46 -37.70
C LYS A 141 -5.99 -7.88 -37.74
N ARG A 142 -6.87 -8.88 -37.53
CA ARG A 142 -6.57 -10.32 -37.71
C ARG A 142 -5.74 -10.48 -38.99
N SER A 143 -4.44 -10.68 -38.82
CA SER A 143 -3.62 -11.25 -39.87
C SER A 143 -4.14 -12.66 -40.11
N ALA A 144 -3.94 -13.22 -41.31
CA ALA A 144 -4.32 -14.60 -41.61
C ALA A 144 -3.67 -15.62 -40.65
N SER A 145 -2.68 -15.18 -39.86
CA SER A 145 -1.95 -15.97 -38.88
C SER A 145 -1.56 -15.12 -37.66
N ASN A 146 -1.73 -15.67 -36.46
CA ASN A 146 -1.22 -15.09 -35.20
C ASN A 146 0.27 -15.40 -34.97
N TRP A 147 0.91 -16.16 -35.87
CA TRP A 147 2.32 -16.45 -35.80
C TRP A 147 3.12 -15.19 -36.12
N GLN A 148 3.93 -14.73 -35.18
CA GLN A 148 4.86 -13.63 -35.42
C GLN A 148 6.05 -14.15 -36.23
N PRO A 149 6.44 -13.49 -37.35
CA PRO A 149 7.60 -13.89 -38.11
C PRO A 149 8.85 -13.73 -37.22
N LYS A 150 9.50 -14.85 -36.91
CA LYS A 150 10.78 -14.86 -36.23
C LYS A 150 11.81 -14.22 -37.16
N GLN A 151 12.27 -13.02 -36.83
CA GLN A 151 13.38 -12.39 -37.55
C GLN A 151 14.63 -13.23 -37.31
N MET A 152 14.98 -14.08 -38.28
CA MET A 152 16.25 -14.78 -38.28
C MET A 152 17.31 -13.82 -38.80
N LEU A 153 18.20 -13.37 -37.91
CA LEU A 153 19.32 -12.48 -38.23
C LEU A 153 20.26 -13.09 -39.29
N SER A 154 20.25 -14.41 -39.47
CA SER A 154 21.03 -15.14 -40.46
C SER A 154 20.32 -16.44 -40.82
N ARG A 155 20.47 -16.92 -42.06
CA ARG A 155 19.97 -18.26 -42.43
C ARG A 155 20.73 -19.29 -41.59
N PRO A 156 20.05 -20.09 -40.76
CA PRO A 156 20.74 -21.09 -39.94
C PRO A 156 21.44 -22.09 -40.87
N SER A 157 22.71 -22.38 -40.59
CA SER A 157 23.44 -23.42 -41.31
C SER A 157 22.96 -24.80 -40.86
N ILE A 158 23.16 -25.81 -41.70
CA ILE A 158 22.81 -27.20 -41.37
C ILE A 158 23.61 -27.66 -40.14
N GLU A 159 24.86 -27.19 -39.97
CA GLU A 159 25.68 -27.46 -38.78
C GLU A 159 25.10 -26.85 -37.50
N GLU A 160 24.46 -25.68 -37.55
CA GLU A 160 23.83 -25.06 -36.38
C GLU A 160 22.56 -25.79 -35.94
N ALA A 161 21.80 -26.34 -36.89
CA ALA A 161 20.62 -27.14 -36.60
C ALA A 161 20.98 -28.46 -35.87
N GLY A 162 22.15 -29.02 -36.15
CA GLY A 162 22.66 -30.23 -35.49
C GLY A 162 23.10 -30.05 -34.04
N ARG A 163 23.19 -28.81 -33.53
CA ARG A 163 23.63 -28.51 -32.15
C ARG A 163 22.49 -28.37 -31.14
N GLN A 164 21.24 -28.49 -31.57
CA GLN A 164 20.07 -28.38 -30.68
C GLN A 164 19.65 -29.70 -30.00
N TYR A 165 20.31 -30.81 -30.33
CA TYR A 165 20.18 -32.12 -29.71
C TYR A 165 21.58 -32.66 -29.38
#